data_AF-A0A7C4EVU1-F1
#
_entry.id   AF-A0A7C4EVU1-F1
#
_cell.length_a   1.000
_cell.length_b   1.000
_cell.length_c   1.000
_cell.angle_alpha   90.00
_cell.angle_beta   90.00
_cell.angle_gamma   90.00
#
_symmetry.space_group_name_H-M   'P 1'
#
loop_
_entity.id
_entity.type
_entity.pdbx_description
1 polymer ?
#
loop_
_entity_poly.entity_id
_entity_poly.type
_entity_poly.pdbx_seq_one_letter_code
_entity_poly.pdbx_strand_id
1 'polypeptide(L)'
;MSDAFLTIERKMLSGQKLKPDEERWLAGLKPTRQNLNKLWRIAAAIRQKYHKNFVYPCSIVNARSGYCTEDCAFCSQSSRHRTDIPRYPLFRPAKIVRAAHQAAENGANCFGIVTSGRRLNPQEIAGIVQAVQEIRRR
;
A
#
# COMPACT_ATOMS: atom_id res chain seq x y z
N MET A 1 -3.78 24.75 30.01
CA MET A 1 -3.16 23.48 29.58
C MET A 1 -3.42 23.32 28.08
N SER A 2 -2.40 23.26 27.24
CA SER A 2 -2.61 23.14 25.79
C SER A 2 -3.20 21.78 25.44
N ASP A 3 -4.29 21.74 24.67
CA ASP A 3 -4.83 20.49 24.12
C ASP A 3 -3.74 19.81 23.25
N ALA A 4 -3.32 18.60 23.65
CA ALA A 4 -2.28 17.84 22.95
C ALA A 4 -2.60 17.66 21.45
N PHE A 5 -3.89 17.52 21.11
CA PHE A 5 -4.35 17.45 19.73
C PHE A 5 -4.05 18.72 18.94
N LEU A 6 -4.21 19.91 19.53
CA LEU A 6 -3.90 21.19 18.87
C LEU A 6 -2.39 21.39 18.68
N THR A 7 -1.58 20.86 19.59
CA THR A 7 -0.12 20.89 19.45
C THR A 7 0.34 20.00 18.29
N ILE A 8 -0.21 18.77 18.21
CA ILE A 8 0.06 17.84 17.10
C ILE A 8 -0.38 18.45 15.76
N GLU A 9 -1.58 19.00 15.70
CA GLU A 9 -2.10 19.62 14.48
C GLU A 9 -1.19 20.74 13.96
N ARG A 10 -0.80 21.68 14.83
CA ARG A 10 0.10 22.80 14.45
C ARG A 10 1.47 22.31 13.98
N LYS A 11 2.01 21.27 14.60
CA LYS A 11 3.28 20.66 14.16
C LYS A 11 3.15 20.05 12.77
N MET A 12 2.14 19.20 12.55
CA MET A 12 1.96 18.52 11.26
C MET A 12 1.65 19.51 10.14
N LEU A 13 0.83 20.53 10.42
CA LEU A 13 0.56 21.59 9.46
C LEU A 13 1.79 22.47 9.20
N SER A 14 2.76 22.59 10.10
CA SER A 14 4.02 23.31 9.82
C SER A 14 5.10 22.43 9.18
N GLY A 15 4.80 21.16 8.87
CA GLY A 15 5.73 20.23 8.23
C GLY A 15 6.72 19.58 9.19
N GLN A 16 6.55 19.77 10.50
CA GLN A 16 7.34 19.07 11.51
C GLN A 16 6.94 17.60 11.59
N LYS A 17 7.84 16.75 12.07
CA LYS A 17 7.56 15.33 12.36
C LYS A 17 7.10 15.15 13.80
N LEU A 18 6.35 14.07 14.05
CA LEU A 18 6.01 13.67 15.40
C LEU A 18 7.25 13.12 16.11
N LYS A 19 7.32 13.33 17.41
CA LYS A 19 8.30 12.64 18.27
C LYS A 19 7.78 11.24 18.63
N PRO A 20 8.65 10.27 18.92
CA PRO A 20 8.24 8.91 19.30
C PRO A 20 7.21 8.85 20.44
N ASP A 21 7.30 9.75 21.44
CA ASP A 21 6.33 9.80 22.54
C ASP A 21 4.95 10.31 22.09
N GLU A 22 4.91 11.22 21.11
CA GLU A 22 3.66 11.73 20.52
C GLU A 22 2.99 10.65 19.67
N GLU A 23 3.77 9.89 18.91
CA GLU A 23 3.31 8.73 18.15
C GLU A 23 2.74 7.66 19.09
N ARG A 24 3.46 7.34 20.17
CA ARG A 24 3.02 6.37 21.18
C ARG A 24 1.75 6.82 21.88
N TRP A 25 1.65 8.11 22.22
CA TRP A 25 0.46 8.67 22.82
C TRP A 25 -0.75 8.57 21.88
N LEU A 26 -0.58 8.92 20.59
CA LEU A 26 -1.64 8.76 19.57
C LEU A 26 -2.08 7.31 19.42
N ALA A 27 -1.13 6.37 19.36
CA ALA A 27 -1.42 4.94 19.25
C ALA A 27 -2.12 4.36 20.49
N GLY A 28 -1.86 4.94 21.67
CA GLY A 28 -2.49 4.54 22.94
C GLY A 28 -3.86 5.17 23.22
N LEU A 29 -4.40 5.99 22.31
CA LEU A 29 -5.70 6.62 22.51
C LEU A 29 -6.81 5.57 22.58
N LYS A 30 -7.68 5.70 23.60
CA LYS A 30 -8.94 4.94 23.62
C LYS A 30 -9.79 5.35 22.41
N PRO A 31 -10.39 4.41 21.66
CA PRO A 31 -11.16 4.70 20.45
C PRO A 31 -12.57 5.23 20.76
N THR A 32 -12.64 6.28 21.58
CA THR A 32 -13.89 6.99 21.86
C THR A 32 -14.28 7.85 20.67
N ARG A 33 -15.57 8.09 20.48
CA ARG A 33 -16.08 8.99 19.41
C ARG A 33 -15.39 10.36 19.45
N GLN A 34 -15.16 10.91 20.63
CA GLN A 34 -14.48 12.20 20.81
C GLN A 34 -13.04 12.17 20.27
N ASN A 35 -12.26 11.14 20.62
CA ASN A 35 -10.89 11.01 20.15
C ASN A 35 -10.83 10.77 18.63
N LEU A 36 -11.70 9.90 18.10
CA LEU A 36 -11.78 9.63 16.66
C LEU A 36 -12.14 10.88 15.87
N ASN A 37 -13.12 11.66 16.32
CA ASN A 37 -13.49 12.92 15.68
C ASN A 37 -12.32 13.92 15.65
N LYS A 38 -11.55 14.03 16.75
CA LYS A 38 -10.37 14.89 16.78
C LYS A 38 -9.29 14.41 15.80
N LEU A 39 -9.01 13.11 15.77
CA LEU A 39 -8.04 12.51 14.84
C LEU A 39 -8.44 12.72 13.38
N TRP A 40 -9.70 12.45 13.04
CA TRP A 40 -10.22 12.64 11.68
C TRP A 40 -10.13 14.10 11.24
N ARG A 41 -10.48 15.05 12.11
CA ARG A 41 -10.37 16.47 11.81
C ARG A 41 -8.93 16.87 11.49
N ILE A 42 -7.96 16.42 12.30
CA ILE A 42 -6.54 16.71 12.10
C ILE A 42 -6.03 16.07 10.81
N ALA A 43 -6.32 14.79 10.59
CA ALA A 43 -5.94 14.07 9.38
C ALA A 43 -6.53 14.73 8.12
N ALA A 44 -7.80 15.18 8.18
CA ALA A 44 -8.46 15.89 7.10
C ALA A 44 -7.80 17.25 6.81
N ALA A 45 -7.41 18.01 7.85
CA ALA A 45 -6.70 19.27 7.70
C ALA A 45 -5.32 19.09 7.04
N ILE A 46 -4.57 18.08 7.48
CA ILE A 46 -3.26 17.72 6.89
C ILE A 46 -3.44 17.32 5.43
N ARG A 47 -4.36 16.40 5.13
CA ARG A 47 -4.69 15.99 3.75
C ARG A 47 -5.11 17.19 2.90
N GLN A 48 -5.96 18.08 3.41
CA GLN A 48 -6.40 19.27 2.67
C GLN A 48 -5.24 20.22 2.34
N LYS A 49 -4.30 20.40 3.29
CA LYS A 49 -3.12 21.26 3.07
C LYS A 49 -2.17 20.70 2.01
N TYR A 50 -1.84 19.41 2.09
CA TYR A 50 -0.79 18.82 1.25
C TYR A 50 -1.31 18.17 -0.03
N HIS A 51 -2.53 17.65 -0.04
CA HIS A 51 -3.10 16.90 -1.15
C HIS A 51 -4.40 17.49 -1.71
N LYS A 52 -4.98 18.51 -1.05
CA LYS A 52 -6.28 19.11 -1.44
C LYS A 52 -7.31 18.01 -1.69
N ASN A 53 -8.11 18.10 -2.75
CA ASN A 53 -9.10 17.09 -3.13
C ASN A 53 -8.60 16.13 -4.22
N PHE A 54 -7.29 15.96 -4.37
CA PHE A 54 -6.73 15.02 -5.34
C PHE A 54 -6.71 13.59 -4.79
N VAL A 55 -7.02 12.64 -5.66
CA VAL A 55 -6.91 11.20 -5.43
C VAL A 55 -6.02 10.63 -6.52
N TYR A 56 -5.03 9.83 -6.14
CA TYR A 56 -4.14 9.13 -7.06
C TYR A 56 -4.57 7.67 -7.16
N PRO A 57 -5.35 7.29 -8.18
CA PRO A 57 -5.70 5.88 -8.41
C PRO A 57 -4.45 5.03 -8.65
N CYS A 58 -4.36 3.90 -7.96
CA CYS A 58 -3.34 2.88 -8.17
C CYS A 58 -4.03 1.60 -8.60
N SER A 59 -3.41 0.84 -9.50
CA SER A 59 -3.85 -0.51 -9.87
C SER A 59 -2.79 -1.53 -9.49
N ILE A 60 -3.21 -2.77 -9.23
CA ILE A 60 -2.31 -3.88 -8.94
C ILE A 60 -2.63 -5.09 -9.81
N VAL A 61 -1.61 -5.88 -10.14
CA VAL A 61 -1.79 -7.22 -10.70
C VAL A 61 -1.22 -8.25 -9.73
N ASN A 62 -2.01 -9.27 -9.40
CA ASN A 62 -1.51 -10.46 -8.73
C ASN A 62 -0.76 -11.33 -9.76
N ALA A 63 0.54 -11.08 -9.92
CA ALA A 63 1.37 -11.68 -10.96
C ALA A 63 1.80 -13.12 -10.64
N ARG A 64 1.78 -13.53 -9.37
CA ARG A 64 2.04 -14.92 -8.93
C ARG A 64 1.14 -15.24 -7.74
N SER A 65 0.41 -16.35 -7.81
CA SER A 65 -0.61 -16.68 -6.81
C SER A 65 -0.47 -18.09 -6.27
N GLY A 66 -0.61 -18.24 -4.96
CA GLY A 66 -0.43 -19.49 -4.24
C GLY A 66 1.03 -19.93 -4.13
N TYR A 67 1.24 -21.19 -3.77
CA TYR A 67 2.57 -21.83 -3.62
C TYR A 67 3.51 -21.12 -2.62
N CYS A 68 2.97 -20.31 -1.70
CA CYS A 68 3.78 -19.71 -0.65
C CYS A 68 4.11 -20.77 0.39
N THR A 69 5.39 -20.95 0.69
CA THR A 69 5.86 -21.88 1.73
C THR A 69 5.72 -21.31 3.14
N GLU A 70 5.54 -19.99 3.27
CA GLU A 70 5.43 -19.31 4.56
C GLU A 70 4.11 -19.64 5.26
N ASP A 71 4.13 -19.63 6.59
CA ASP A 71 3.03 -20.02 7.48
C ASP A 71 2.27 -18.82 8.08
N CYS A 72 2.34 -17.65 7.42
CA CYS A 72 1.76 -16.40 7.90
C CYS A 72 0.29 -16.56 8.32
N ALA A 73 -0.02 -16.25 9.59
CA ALA A 73 -1.33 -16.46 10.17
C ALA A 73 -2.47 -15.70 9.46
N PHE A 74 -2.15 -14.55 8.86
CA PHE A 74 -3.13 -13.65 8.24
C PHE A 74 -3.22 -13.79 6.70
N CYS A 75 -2.30 -14.51 6.05
CA CYS A 75 -2.20 -14.50 4.59
C CYS A 75 -3.02 -15.64 3.98
N SER A 76 -4.00 -15.33 3.13
CA SER A 76 -4.81 -16.35 2.45
C SER A 76 -4.00 -17.29 1.56
N GLN A 77 -2.80 -16.90 1.13
CA GLN A 77 -1.94 -17.70 0.26
C GLN A 77 -0.87 -18.50 1.01
N SER A 78 -0.87 -18.43 2.35
CA SER A 78 0.04 -19.16 3.25
C SER A 78 -0.12 -20.67 3.15
N SER A 79 0.97 -21.41 3.36
CA SER A 79 0.97 -22.88 3.40
C SER A 79 0.11 -23.44 4.54
N ARG A 80 -0.11 -22.64 5.59
CA ARG A 80 -0.94 -22.98 6.75
C ARG A 80 -2.42 -23.13 6.42
N HIS A 81 -2.91 -22.44 5.39
CA HIS A 81 -4.34 -22.31 5.12
C HIS A 81 -4.78 -23.03 3.85
N ARG A 82 -5.94 -23.70 3.90
CA ARG A 82 -6.58 -24.34 2.74
C ARG A 82 -7.64 -23.42 2.14
N THR A 83 -7.22 -22.29 1.61
CA THR A 83 -8.11 -21.33 0.95
C THR A 83 -8.38 -21.73 -0.50
N ASP A 84 -9.57 -21.37 -0.99
CA ASP A 84 -9.92 -21.48 -2.40
C ASP A 84 -9.43 -20.23 -3.15
N ILE A 85 -8.20 -20.30 -3.67
CA ILE A 85 -7.58 -19.24 -4.44
C ILE A 85 -7.05 -19.81 -5.77
N PRO A 86 -7.07 -19.02 -6.86
CA PRO A 86 -6.36 -19.38 -8.08
C PRO A 86 -4.87 -19.57 -7.80
N ARG A 87 -4.29 -20.67 -8.28
CA ARG A 87 -2.86 -20.98 -8.15
C ARG A 87 -2.21 -20.95 -9.52
N TYR A 88 -1.17 -20.15 -9.67
CA TYR A 88 -0.44 -20.02 -10.92
C TYR A 88 0.97 -19.47 -10.70
N PRO A 89 1.95 -19.88 -11.54
CA PRO A 89 3.31 -19.35 -11.47
C PRO A 89 3.34 -17.88 -11.90
N LEU A 90 4.51 -17.24 -11.78
CA LEU A 90 4.69 -15.87 -12.23
C LEU A 90 4.26 -15.71 -13.70
N PHE A 91 3.48 -14.67 -13.98
CA PHE A 91 3.10 -14.31 -15.34
C PHE A 91 4.32 -14.03 -16.23
N ARG A 92 4.19 -14.40 -17.51
CA ARG A 92 5.14 -13.96 -18.54
C ARG A 92 5.14 -12.43 -18.64
N PRO A 93 6.28 -11.79 -18.98
CA PRO A 93 6.41 -10.33 -19.04
C PRO A 93 5.29 -9.67 -19.86
N ALA A 94 4.96 -10.22 -21.04
CA ALA A 94 3.90 -9.71 -21.90
C ALA A 94 2.52 -9.61 -21.23
N LYS A 95 2.18 -10.50 -20.29
CA LYS A 95 0.90 -10.44 -19.56
C LYS A 95 0.91 -9.33 -18.50
N ILE A 96 2.06 -9.10 -17.84
CA ILE A 96 2.23 -8.00 -16.89
C ILE A 96 2.15 -6.66 -17.62
N VAL A 97 2.79 -6.53 -18.78
CA VAL A 97 2.75 -5.34 -19.63
C VAL A 97 1.33 -5.02 -20.08
N ARG A 98 0.56 -6.02 -20.55
CA ARG A 98 -0.87 -5.82 -20.88
C ARG A 98 -1.70 -5.34 -19.70
N ALA A 99 -1.48 -5.90 -18.50
CA ALA A 99 -2.19 -5.47 -17.31
C ALA A 99 -1.82 -4.02 -16.91
N ALA A 100 -0.57 -3.62 -17.08
CA ALA A 100 -0.12 -2.25 -16.86
C ALA A 100 -0.75 -1.27 -17.84
N HIS A 101 -0.84 -1.63 -19.12
CA HIS A 101 -1.51 -0.80 -20.13
C HIS A 101 -3.00 -0.65 -19.83
N GLN A 102 -3.68 -1.75 -19.51
CA GLN A 102 -5.08 -1.69 -19.10
C GLN A 102 -5.28 -0.81 -17.85
N ALA A 103 -4.35 -0.86 -16.89
CA ALA A 103 -4.40 0.02 -15.73
C ALA A 103 -4.26 1.50 -16.12
N ALA A 104 -3.34 1.82 -17.03
CA ALA A 104 -3.13 3.18 -17.52
C ALA A 104 -4.35 3.70 -18.32
N GLU A 105 -4.93 2.85 -19.18
CA GLU A 105 -6.17 3.15 -19.92
C GLU A 105 -7.34 3.44 -18.96
N ASN A 106 -7.39 2.76 -17.81
CA ASN A 106 -8.36 3.01 -16.74
C ASN A 106 -8.00 4.20 -15.83
N GLY A 107 -6.97 4.98 -16.17
CA GLY A 107 -6.59 6.19 -15.47
C GLY A 107 -5.72 5.99 -14.22
N ALA A 108 -5.12 4.82 -14.01
CA ALA A 108 -4.23 4.60 -12.87
C ALA A 108 -2.93 5.41 -12.99
N ASN A 109 -2.55 6.11 -11.93
CA ASN A 109 -1.27 6.83 -11.81
C ASN A 109 -0.11 5.92 -11.38
N CYS A 110 -0.42 4.75 -10.81
CA CYS A 110 0.56 3.80 -10.29
C CYS A 110 0.12 2.38 -10.61
N PHE A 111 1.09 1.50 -10.86
CA PHE A 111 0.88 0.09 -11.13
C PHE A 111 1.79 -0.78 -10.24
N GLY A 112 1.19 -1.65 -9.44
CA GLY A 112 1.89 -2.58 -8.56
C GLY A 112 1.91 -4.01 -9.11
N ILE A 113 3.09 -4.63 -9.15
CA ILE A 113 3.26 -6.06 -9.46
C ILE A 113 3.36 -6.81 -8.14
N VAL A 114 2.33 -7.56 -7.79
CA VAL A 114 2.22 -8.27 -6.49
C VAL A 114 2.47 -9.75 -6.71
N THR A 115 3.27 -10.38 -5.85
CA THR A 115 3.62 -11.80 -5.95
C THR A 115 3.45 -12.49 -4.61
N SER A 116 2.90 -13.70 -4.61
CA SER A 116 2.94 -14.63 -3.48
C SER A 116 4.38 -15.07 -3.16
N GLY A 117 4.60 -15.77 -2.04
CA GLY A 117 5.90 -16.33 -1.68
C GLY A 117 6.79 -15.39 -0.87
N ARG A 118 7.85 -15.93 -0.26
CA ARG A 118 8.82 -15.17 0.54
C ARG A 118 9.72 -14.28 -0.30
N ARG A 119 10.11 -14.76 -1.48
CA ARG A 119 11.02 -14.07 -2.41
C ARG A 119 10.80 -14.54 -3.85
N LEU A 120 11.34 -13.76 -4.78
CA LEU A 120 11.45 -14.13 -6.18
C LEU A 120 12.81 -14.78 -6.42
N ASN A 121 12.87 -15.76 -7.33
CA ASN A 121 14.13 -16.29 -7.81
C ASN A 121 14.75 -15.35 -8.88
N PRO A 122 16.03 -15.52 -9.25
CA PRO A 122 16.69 -14.64 -10.24
C PRO A 122 15.98 -14.56 -11.59
N GLN A 123 15.40 -15.66 -12.07
CA GLN A 123 14.68 -15.72 -13.35
C GLN A 123 13.36 -14.94 -13.28
N GLU A 124 12.64 -15.05 -12.16
CA GLU A 124 11.43 -14.29 -11.90
C GLU A 124 11.71 -12.79 -11.80
N ILE A 125 12.81 -12.41 -11.13
CA ILE A 125 13.27 -11.01 -11.08
C ILE A 125 13.58 -10.51 -12.48
N ALA A 126 14.32 -11.29 -13.29
CA ALA A 126 14.63 -10.92 -14.67
C ALA A 126 13.36 -10.70 -15.51
N GLY A 127 12.34 -11.56 -15.36
CA GLY A 127 11.04 -11.39 -16.03
C GLY A 127 10.29 -10.13 -15.60
N ILE A 128 10.31 -9.79 -14.30
CA ILE A 128 9.72 -8.55 -13.80
C ILE A 128 10.49 -7.32 -14.29
N VAL A 129 11.83 -7.36 -14.28
CA VAL A 129 12.67 -6.28 -14.80
C VAL A 129 12.39 -6.03 -16.28
N GLN A 130 12.29 -7.09 -17.08
CA GLN A 130 11.90 -6.99 -18.49
C GLN A 130 10.54 -6.31 -18.64
N ALA A 131 9.52 -6.76 -17.89
CA ALA A 131 8.19 -6.15 -17.94
C ALA A 131 8.22 -4.67 -17.56
N VAL A 132 8.95 -4.29 -16.51
CA VAL A 132 9.07 -2.89 -16.06
C VAL A 132 9.79 -2.03 -17.11
N GLN A 133 10.84 -2.55 -17.74
CA GLN A 133 11.52 -1.85 -18.83
C GLN A 133 10.59 -1.62 -20.02
N GLU A 134 9.80 -2.63 -20.40
CA GLU A 134 8.82 -2.52 -21.49
C GLU A 134 7.71 -1.50 -21.16
N ILE A 135 7.22 -1.50 -19.91
CA ILE A 135 6.22 -0.53 -19.43
C ILE A 135 6.75 0.91 -19.51
N ARG A 136 8.02 1.13 -19.16
CA ARG A 136 8.63 2.48 -19.09
C ARG A 136 9.10 3.05 -20.43
N ARG A 137 9.28 2.22 -21.45
CA ARG A 137 9.74 2.66 -22.79
C ARG A 137 8.66 3.42 -23.57
N ARG A 138 7.44 3.49 -23.04
CA ARG A 138 6.29 4.19 -23.59
C ARG A 138 5.71 5.09 -22.52
#